data_AF-A0A965CXJ9-F1
#
_entry.id   AF-A0A965CXJ9-F1
#
_cell.length_a   1.000
_cell.length_b   1.000
_cell.length_c   1.000
_cell.angle_alpha   90.00
_cell.angle_beta   90.00
_cell.angle_gamma   90.00
#
_symmetry.space_group_name_H-M   'P 1'
#
loop_
_entity.id
_entity.type
_entity.pdbx_description
1 polymer ?
#
loop_
_entity_poly.entity_id
_entity_poly.type
_entity_poly.pdbx_seq_one_letter_code
_entity_poly.pdbx_strand_id
1 'polypeptide(L)'
;MLSSDGTLPGGLDAGTIYYLQGIDNTNKTVQLATNSLNAMQGTAVILTDQGSGTHTMTALGAETQVWSTNNGKVGDGTYLVWVEDVSNADLQGVRVELSGPGLNPSITHGPFRFKDLDDGVTEAQNLTDPYQQHVFLIQVQNGSIVRSDKIPVGSTVDALRNGFNAEIGELPASLF
;
A
#
# COMPACT_ATOMS: atom_id res chain seq x y z
N MET A 1 -12.10 11.80 3.47
CA MET A 1 -12.71 12.91 4.23
C MET A 1 -12.93 14.10 3.30
N LEU A 2 -14.06 14.79 3.42
CA LEU A 2 -14.38 15.98 2.64
C LEU A 2 -14.30 17.26 3.49
N SER A 3 -13.90 18.36 2.86
CA SER A 3 -13.98 19.72 3.40
C SER A 3 -14.23 20.75 2.30
N SER A 4 -14.61 21.97 2.69
CA SER A 4 -14.74 23.11 1.79
C SER A 4 -14.50 24.44 2.52
N ASP A 5 -14.10 25.47 1.78
CA ASP A 5 -14.06 26.87 2.26
C ASP A 5 -15.42 27.59 2.14
N GLY A 6 -16.42 26.94 1.51
CA GLY A 6 -17.81 27.38 1.45
C GLY A 6 -18.75 26.32 2.03
N THR A 7 -19.79 25.96 1.28
CA THR A 7 -20.76 24.92 1.65
C THR A 7 -20.54 23.67 0.81
N LEU A 8 -20.48 22.49 1.44
CA LEU A 8 -20.43 21.24 0.67
C LEU A 8 -21.71 21.04 -0.17
N PRO A 9 -21.63 20.32 -1.30
CA PRO A 9 -22.81 19.90 -2.05
C PRO A 9 -23.84 19.21 -1.15
N GLY A 10 -25.12 19.47 -1.37
CA GLY A 10 -26.19 18.91 -0.55
C GLY A 10 -26.18 17.39 -0.61
N GLY A 11 -26.33 16.72 0.53
CA GLY A 11 -26.13 15.26 0.66
C GLY A 11 -24.72 14.85 1.10
N LEU A 12 -23.78 15.80 1.19
CA LEU A 12 -22.43 15.59 1.72
C LEU A 12 -22.21 16.37 3.01
N ASP A 13 -21.56 15.74 3.97
CA ASP A 13 -21.25 16.30 5.28
C ASP A 13 -19.73 16.43 5.47
N ALA A 14 -19.30 17.52 6.09
CA ALA A 14 -17.90 17.76 6.38
C ALA A 14 -17.42 16.78 7.46
N GLY A 15 -16.17 16.32 7.35
CA GLY A 15 -15.61 15.34 8.29
C GLY A 15 -16.11 13.91 8.08
N THR A 16 -17.09 13.68 7.20
CA THR A 16 -17.55 12.34 6.84
C THR A 16 -16.59 11.67 5.85
N ILE A 17 -16.40 10.36 6.03
CA ILE A 17 -15.64 9.51 5.12
C ILE A 17 -16.58 9.02 4.04
N TYR A 18 -16.19 9.23 2.78
CA TYR A 18 -16.91 8.74 1.60
C TYR A 18 -15.99 7.84 0.79
N TYR A 19 -16.59 6.91 0.05
CA TYR A 19 -15.91 5.96 -0.82
C TYR A 19 -16.08 6.39 -2.28
N LEU A 20 -15.02 6.25 -3.08
CA LEU A 20 -15.07 6.59 -4.51
C LEU A 20 -15.79 5.48 -5.29
N GLN A 21 -16.61 5.89 -6.24
CA GLN A 21 -17.35 5.02 -7.16
C GLN A 21 -17.47 5.71 -8.52
N GLY A 22 -17.65 4.93 -9.59
CA GLY A 22 -17.99 5.49 -10.91
C GLY A 22 -16.95 6.49 -11.43
N ILE A 23 -15.66 6.18 -11.30
CA ILE A 23 -14.57 7.04 -11.78
C ILE A 23 -14.62 7.10 -13.30
N ASP A 24 -14.92 8.27 -13.85
CA ASP A 24 -14.89 8.55 -15.27
C ASP A 24 -13.61 9.33 -15.60
N ASN A 25 -12.63 8.62 -16.16
CA ASN A 25 -11.35 9.23 -16.52
C ASN A 25 -11.43 10.10 -17.78
N THR A 26 -12.51 10.03 -18.56
CA THR A 26 -12.74 10.91 -19.72
C THR A 26 -13.23 12.26 -19.25
N ASN A 27 -14.29 12.26 -18.44
CA ASN A 27 -14.90 13.49 -17.94
C ASN A 27 -14.27 14.03 -16.65
N LYS A 28 -13.30 13.30 -16.08
CA LYS A 28 -12.63 13.62 -14.81
C LYS A 28 -13.61 13.76 -13.66
N THR A 29 -14.62 12.90 -13.63
CA THR A 29 -15.64 12.87 -12.57
C THR A 29 -15.51 11.61 -11.73
N VAL A 30 -16.01 11.72 -10.49
CA VAL A 30 -16.13 10.61 -9.56
C VAL A 30 -17.43 10.77 -8.80
N GLN A 31 -18.05 9.66 -8.44
CA GLN A 31 -19.21 9.60 -7.57
C GLN A 31 -18.78 9.16 -6.17
N LEU A 32 -19.55 9.56 -5.16
CA LEU A 32 -19.29 9.25 -3.75
C LEU A 32 -20.35 8.31 -3.22
N ALA A 33 -19.96 7.39 -2.34
CA ALA A 33 -20.87 6.50 -1.62
C ALA A 33 -20.65 6.60 -0.10
N THR A 34 -21.72 6.37 0.67
CA THR A 34 -21.69 6.44 2.15
C THR A 34 -21.01 5.26 2.82
N ASN A 35 -20.81 4.15 2.09
CA ASN A 35 -20.06 2.98 2.55
C ASN A 35 -19.49 2.20 1.35
N SER A 36 -18.60 1.24 1.62
CA SER A 36 -17.94 0.42 0.59
C SER A 36 -18.91 -0.46 -0.20
N LEU A 37 -19.93 -1.04 0.45
CA LEU A 37 -20.93 -1.88 -0.21
C LEU A 37 -21.75 -1.10 -1.25
N ASN A 38 -22.10 0.15 -0.94
CA ASN A 38 -22.77 1.06 -1.85
C ASN A 38 -21.86 1.45 -3.02
N ALA A 39 -20.56 1.68 -2.78
CA ALA A 39 -19.59 1.96 -3.85
C ALA A 39 -19.47 0.78 -4.83
N MET A 40 -19.45 -0.46 -4.31
CA MET A 40 -19.39 -1.69 -5.11
C MET A 40 -20.68 -1.95 -5.89
N GLN A 41 -21.84 -1.70 -5.29
CA GLN A 41 -23.16 -1.87 -5.93
C GLN A 41 -23.58 -0.69 -6.81
N GLY A 42 -22.73 0.35 -6.96
CA GLY A 42 -23.04 1.52 -7.79
C GLY A 42 -24.13 2.43 -7.20
N THR A 43 -24.35 2.39 -5.89
CA THR A 43 -25.31 3.25 -5.19
C THR A 43 -24.61 4.52 -4.69
N ALA A 44 -24.67 5.58 -5.49
CA ALA A 44 -24.08 6.87 -5.16
C ALA A 44 -24.92 7.67 -4.14
N VAL A 45 -24.26 8.59 -3.45
CA VAL A 45 -24.90 9.70 -2.74
C VAL A 45 -25.63 10.57 -3.76
N ILE A 46 -26.91 10.85 -3.48
CA ILE A 46 -27.68 11.80 -4.27
C ILE A 46 -27.27 13.20 -3.84
N LEU A 47 -26.71 13.98 -4.77
CA LEU A 47 -26.43 15.39 -4.54
C LEU A 47 -27.70 16.21 -4.79
N THR A 48 -28.09 17.04 -3.82
CA THR A 48 -29.33 17.85 -3.91
C THR A 48 -29.06 19.35 -4.06
N ASP A 49 -27.81 19.76 -3.92
CA ASP A 49 -27.32 21.13 -4.09
C ASP A 49 -25.87 21.05 -4.61
N GLN A 50 -25.45 22.03 -5.42
CA GLN A 50 -24.10 22.16 -5.94
C GLN A 50 -23.07 22.58 -4.88
N GLY A 51 -23.50 23.17 -3.77
CA GLY A 51 -22.57 23.74 -2.78
C GLY A 51 -21.89 25.01 -3.28
N SER A 52 -20.85 25.45 -2.59
CA SER A 52 -20.08 26.65 -2.92
C SER A 52 -18.63 26.55 -2.43
N GLY A 53 -17.76 27.35 -3.04
CA GLY A 53 -16.35 27.41 -2.67
C GLY A 53 -15.50 26.32 -3.32
N THR A 54 -14.29 26.17 -2.82
CA THR A 54 -13.34 25.11 -3.17
C THR A 54 -13.64 23.89 -2.31
N HIS A 55 -13.89 22.74 -2.92
CA HIS A 55 -14.04 21.47 -2.22
C HIS A 55 -12.72 20.70 -2.22
N THR A 56 -12.35 20.16 -1.07
CA THR A 56 -11.14 19.35 -0.89
C THR A 56 -11.52 17.93 -0.49
N MET A 57 -10.94 16.95 -1.18
CA MET A 57 -11.06 15.54 -0.83
C MET A 57 -9.72 15.04 -0.30
N THR A 58 -9.70 14.60 0.96
CA THR A 58 -8.54 13.93 1.57
C THR A 58 -8.78 12.42 1.52
N ALA A 59 -8.00 11.70 0.72
CA ALA A 59 -8.02 10.24 0.75
C ALA A 59 -7.56 9.73 2.12
N LEU A 60 -8.30 8.78 2.69
CA LEU A 60 -7.95 8.10 3.92
C LEU A 60 -7.65 6.64 3.57
N GLY A 61 -6.37 6.30 3.48
CA GLY A 61 -5.92 4.95 3.18
C GLY A 61 -4.53 4.76 3.73
N ALA A 62 -4.45 4.29 4.98
CA ALA A 62 -3.23 3.77 5.56
C ALA A 62 -3.61 2.53 6.38
N GLU A 63 -3.36 1.35 5.81
CA GLU A 63 -3.32 0.14 6.61
C GLU A 63 -1.91 0.03 7.18
N THR A 64 -1.80 0.09 8.51
CA THR A 64 -0.52 -0.14 9.21
C THR A 64 -0.54 -1.55 9.75
N GLN A 65 0.10 -2.47 9.04
CA GLN A 65 0.28 -3.83 9.50
C GLN A 65 1.66 -3.95 10.18
N VAL A 66 1.69 -4.24 11.48
CA VAL A 66 2.93 -4.47 12.23
C VAL A 66 3.18 -5.97 12.30
N TRP A 67 4.13 -6.48 11.53
CA TRP A 67 4.57 -7.88 11.64
C TRP A 67 5.68 -8.00 12.68
N SER A 68 5.36 -8.57 13.83
CA SER A 68 6.35 -9.16 14.74
C SER A 68 5.67 -10.16 15.67
N THR A 69 5.91 -11.45 15.43
CA THR A 69 5.45 -12.55 16.26
C THR A 69 6.40 -12.78 17.44
N ASN A 70 6.55 -11.78 18.31
CA ASN A 70 6.61 -11.93 19.77
C ASN A 70 6.34 -10.56 20.41
N ASN A 71 5.38 -10.48 21.34
CA ASN A 71 5.16 -9.34 22.24
C ASN A 71 5.22 -7.90 21.62
N GLY A 72 4.83 -7.73 20.35
CA GLY A 72 4.76 -6.43 19.67
C GLY A 72 6.09 -5.73 19.38
N LYS A 73 7.21 -6.47 19.31
CA LYS A 73 8.53 -5.89 19.00
C LYS A 73 9.16 -6.54 17.77
N VAL A 74 9.63 -5.72 16.85
CA VAL A 74 10.57 -6.16 15.80
C VAL A 74 11.92 -6.34 16.49
N GLY A 75 12.34 -7.60 16.64
CA GLY A 75 13.68 -7.93 17.13
C GLY A 75 14.74 -7.72 16.04
N ASP A 76 16.00 -7.80 16.43
CA ASP A 76 17.08 -7.91 15.44
C ASP A 76 16.89 -9.18 14.60
N GLY A 77 17.10 -9.07 13.29
CA GLY A 77 16.83 -10.17 12.38
C GLY A 77 16.70 -9.75 10.93
N THR A 78 16.45 -10.75 10.07
CA THR A 78 16.14 -10.57 8.64
C THR A 78 14.68 -10.95 8.41
N TYR A 79 13.95 -10.06 7.77
CA TYR A 79 12.52 -10.18 7.50
C TYR A 79 12.27 -10.18 6.00
N LEU A 80 11.35 -11.05 5.56
CA LEU A 80 10.76 -11.00 4.23
C LEU A 80 9.34 -10.47 4.35
N VAL A 81 9.04 -9.48 3.53
CA VAL A 81 7.79 -8.72 3.55
C VAL A 81 7.19 -8.79 2.14
N TRP A 82 5.96 -9.27 2.02
CA TRP A 82 5.18 -9.20 0.79
C TRP A 82 3.75 -8.80 1.13
N VAL A 83 3.10 -8.10 0.22
CA VAL A 83 1.70 -7.66 0.39
C VAL A 83 0.82 -8.55 -0.47
N GLU A 84 -0.33 -8.95 0.05
CA GLU A 84 -1.29 -9.79 -0.67
C GLU A 84 -2.64 -9.08 -0.66
N ASP A 85 -3.33 -9.13 -1.80
CA ASP A 85 -4.77 -8.85 -1.84
C ASP A 85 -5.50 -10.15 -1.58
N VAL A 86 -6.13 -10.25 -0.41
CA VAL A 86 -6.89 -11.44 0.03
C VAL A 86 -8.39 -11.31 -0.26
N SER A 87 -8.79 -10.25 -0.95
CA SER A 87 -10.18 -9.97 -1.28
C SER A 87 -10.50 -10.35 -2.73
N ASN A 88 -11.78 -10.42 -3.06
CA ASN A 88 -12.25 -10.62 -4.43
C ASN A 88 -12.29 -9.33 -5.25
N ALA A 89 -11.85 -8.20 -4.69
CA ALA A 89 -11.88 -6.90 -5.33
C ALA A 89 -10.45 -6.38 -5.54
N ASP A 90 -10.02 -6.32 -6.80
CA ASP A 90 -8.67 -5.87 -7.16
C ASP A 90 -8.27 -4.52 -6.53
N LEU A 91 -7.29 -4.55 -5.64
CA LEU A 91 -6.69 -3.35 -5.06
C LEU A 91 -5.69 -2.69 -6.03
N GLN A 92 -5.91 -1.41 -6.34
CA GLN A 92 -5.03 -0.63 -7.20
C GLN A 92 -4.42 0.58 -6.49
N GLY A 93 -3.18 0.92 -6.84
CA GLY A 93 -2.51 2.12 -6.33
C GLY A 93 -1.87 1.95 -4.95
N VAL A 94 -1.66 0.69 -4.52
CA VAL A 94 -1.13 0.39 -3.18
C VAL A 94 0.31 0.83 -3.05
N ARG A 95 0.66 1.44 -1.92
CA ARG A 95 2.02 1.86 -1.60
C ARG A 95 2.45 1.23 -0.29
N VAL A 96 3.69 0.80 -0.23
CA VAL A 96 4.31 0.29 1.00
C VAL A 96 5.27 1.37 1.50
N GLU A 97 5.04 1.87 2.71
CA GLU A 97 5.96 2.78 3.38
C GLU A 97 6.75 2.02 4.45
N LEU A 98 8.07 2.00 4.30
CA LEU A 98 8.98 1.50 5.32
C LEU A 98 9.51 2.67 6.13
N SER A 99 9.24 2.66 7.43
CA SER A 99 9.63 3.70 8.37
C SER A 99 10.16 3.09 9.67
N GLY A 100 10.99 3.84 10.40
CA GLY A 100 11.56 3.42 11.68
C GLY A 100 13.00 3.90 11.89
N PRO A 101 13.60 3.65 13.07
CA PRO A 101 15.01 3.94 13.33
C PRO A 101 15.91 3.32 12.25
N GLY A 102 16.93 4.06 11.81
CA GLY A 102 17.79 3.66 10.69
C GLY A 102 17.34 4.17 9.32
N LEU A 103 16.08 4.61 9.18
CA LEU A 103 15.57 5.27 7.97
C LEU A 103 15.14 6.71 8.26
N ASN A 104 15.88 7.66 7.72
CA ASN A 104 15.50 9.07 7.72
C ASN A 104 15.94 9.72 6.40
N PRO A 105 15.02 9.95 5.45
CA PRO A 105 13.56 9.80 5.56
C PRO A 105 13.07 8.34 5.46
N SER A 106 11.76 8.12 5.70
CA SER A 106 11.06 6.88 5.31
C SER A 106 11.21 6.60 3.81
N ILE A 107 11.09 5.33 3.42
CA ILE A 107 11.16 4.90 2.03
C ILE A 107 9.79 4.42 1.58
N THR A 108 9.31 4.90 0.43
CA THR A 108 8.04 4.47 -0.17
C THR A 108 8.27 3.64 -1.43
N HIS A 109 7.49 2.56 -1.58
CA HIS A 109 7.49 1.68 -2.74
C HIS A 109 6.08 1.61 -3.37
N GLY A 110 6.01 1.29 -4.66
CA GLY A 110 4.78 1.33 -5.46
C GLY A 110 4.66 2.60 -6.32
N PRO A 111 3.51 2.82 -6.97
CA PRO A 111 2.23 2.15 -6.74
C PRO A 111 2.20 0.72 -7.29
N PHE A 112 1.63 -0.21 -6.53
CA PHE A 112 1.32 -1.57 -6.95
C PHE A 112 -0.13 -1.67 -7.40
N ARG A 113 -0.41 -2.66 -8.22
CA ARG A 113 -1.77 -3.03 -8.60
C ARG A 113 -1.88 -4.54 -8.49
N PHE A 114 -2.71 -5.00 -7.56
CA PHE A 114 -3.14 -6.37 -7.45
C PHE A 114 -4.20 -6.57 -8.52
N LYS A 115 -3.99 -7.53 -9.40
CA LYS A 115 -4.91 -7.86 -10.46
C LYS A 115 -4.98 -9.37 -10.52
N ASP A 116 -6.19 -9.88 -10.35
CA ASP A 116 -6.53 -11.28 -10.55
C ASP A 116 -6.28 -11.68 -12.02
N LEU A 117 -5.40 -12.67 -12.23
CA LEU A 117 -5.28 -13.39 -13.50
C LEU A 117 -5.68 -14.85 -13.34
N ASP A 118 -6.57 -15.16 -12.39
CA ASP A 118 -7.22 -16.44 -12.09
C ASP A 118 -6.55 -17.68 -12.69
N ASP A 119 -5.48 -18.16 -12.03
CA ASP A 119 -4.86 -19.47 -12.24
C ASP A 119 -4.70 -20.29 -10.94
N GLY A 120 -5.38 -19.88 -9.85
CA GLY A 120 -5.48 -20.67 -8.63
C GLY A 120 -4.22 -20.67 -7.74
N VAL A 121 -3.43 -19.60 -7.76
CA VAL A 121 -2.28 -19.37 -6.86
C VAL A 121 -2.54 -18.21 -5.88
N THR A 122 -1.90 -18.24 -4.70
CA THR A 122 -1.83 -17.09 -3.76
C THR A 122 -1.05 -15.96 -4.42
N GLU A 123 -1.73 -14.89 -4.82
CA GLU A 123 -1.22 -13.99 -5.85
C GLU A 123 -0.16 -12.99 -5.40
N ALA A 124 0.86 -12.87 -6.26
CA ALA A 124 1.53 -11.63 -6.61
C ALA A 124 2.19 -11.78 -7.98
N GLN A 125 1.63 -11.27 -9.09
CA GLN A 125 2.42 -10.84 -10.28
C GLN A 125 1.65 -9.86 -11.18
N ASN A 126 1.59 -8.60 -10.78
CA ASN A 126 1.62 -7.54 -11.78
C ASN A 126 3.09 -7.31 -12.17
N LEU A 127 3.49 -7.75 -13.36
CA LEU A 127 4.87 -7.65 -13.86
C LEU A 127 5.11 -6.42 -14.75
N THR A 128 4.12 -5.54 -14.86
CA THR A 128 4.20 -4.40 -15.77
C THR A 128 4.66 -3.18 -15.02
N ASP A 129 5.75 -2.56 -15.45
CA ASP A 129 6.16 -1.25 -14.94
C ASP A 129 5.03 -0.20 -15.09
N PRO A 130 4.82 0.69 -14.11
CA PRO A 130 5.50 0.81 -12.81
C PRO A 130 4.86 -0.01 -11.67
N TYR A 131 3.92 -0.90 -11.99
CA TYR A 131 3.10 -1.64 -11.01
C TYR A 131 3.74 -2.93 -10.52
N GLN A 132 5.03 -3.13 -10.83
CA GLN A 132 5.74 -4.36 -10.50
C GLN A 132 5.81 -4.57 -8.99
N GLN A 133 5.28 -5.70 -8.53
CA GLN A 133 5.36 -6.08 -7.13
C GLN A 133 6.68 -6.79 -6.81
N HIS A 134 7.27 -6.45 -5.67
CA HIS A 134 8.49 -7.05 -5.14
C HIS A 134 8.23 -7.76 -3.82
N VAL A 135 9.11 -8.69 -3.46
CA VAL A 135 9.33 -9.07 -2.06
C VAL A 135 10.36 -8.11 -1.47
N PHE A 136 10.13 -7.63 -0.26
CA PHE A 136 11.07 -6.77 0.43
C PHE A 136 11.88 -7.57 1.45
N LEU A 137 13.19 -7.36 1.45
CA LEU A 137 14.09 -7.85 2.49
C LEU A 137 14.43 -6.69 3.42
N ILE A 138 14.24 -6.89 4.72
CA ILE A 138 14.52 -5.87 5.75
C ILE A 138 15.44 -6.50 6.79
N GLN A 139 16.56 -5.85 7.10
CA GLN A 139 17.42 -6.26 8.20
C GLN A 139 17.41 -5.22 9.31
N VAL A 140 17.21 -5.70 10.54
CA VAL A 140 17.19 -4.90 11.76
C VAL A 140 18.33 -5.37 12.65
N GLN A 141 19.13 -4.43 13.14
CA GLN A 141 20.21 -4.67 14.11
C GLN A 141 20.21 -3.54 15.14
N ASN A 142 20.37 -3.91 16.41
CA ASN A 142 20.29 -3.01 17.56
C ASN A 142 19.05 -2.08 17.51
N GLY A 143 17.90 -2.63 17.09
CA GLY A 143 16.63 -1.90 16.96
C GLY A 143 16.59 -0.85 15.84
N SER A 144 17.55 -0.85 14.90
CA SER A 144 17.56 0.02 13.72
C SER A 144 17.58 -0.78 12.42
N ILE A 145 16.88 -0.30 11.40
CA ILE A 145 16.94 -0.83 10.05
C ILE A 145 18.33 -0.51 9.49
N VAL A 146 19.10 -1.55 9.19
CA VAL A 146 20.43 -1.43 8.58
C VAL A 146 20.41 -1.75 7.09
N ARG A 147 19.32 -2.35 6.60
CA ARG A 147 19.17 -2.71 5.19
C ARG A 147 17.71 -2.82 4.77
N SER A 148 17.41 -2.37 3.56
CA SER A 148 16.14 -2.62 2.87
C SER A 148 16.36 -2.82 1.37
N ASP A 149 16.03 -4.00 0.86
CA ASP A 149 16.15 -4.32 -0.58
C ASP A 149 14.83 -4.77 -1.18
N LYS A 150 14.72 -4.60 -2.50
CA LYS A 150 13.67 -5.19 -3.32
C LYS A 150 14.20 -6.43 -3.99
N ILE A 151 13.43 -7.50 -3.94
CA ILE A 151 13.64 -8.72 -4.71
C ILE A 151 12.57 -8.73 -5.82
N PRO A 152 12.93 -8.42 -7.07
CA PRO A 152 12.04 -8.62 -8.21
C PRO A 152 11.59 -10.06 -8.28
N VAL A 153 10.31 -10.28 -8.53
CA VAL A 153 9.84 -11.64 -8.73
C VAL A 153 10.44 -12.21 -10.02
N GLY A 154 10.81 -13.50 -9.97
CA GLY A 154 11.60 -14.15 -11.01
C GLY A 154 13.12 -14.01 -10.84
N SER A 155 13.60 -13.32 -9.80
CA SER A 155 15.04 -13.26 -9.48
C SER A 155 15.61 -14.66 -9.20
N THR A 156 16.81 -14.94 -9.68
CA THR A 156 17.51 -16.20 -9.38
C THR A 156 18.23 -16.13 -8.03
N VAL A 157 18.42 -17.29 -7.41
CA VAL A 157 19.19 -17.42 -6.15
C VAL A 157 20.61 -16.86 -6.31
N ASP A 158 21.25 -17.05 -7.47
CA ASP A 158 22.60 -16.55 -7.72
C ASP A 158 22.65 -15.03 -7.85
N ALA A 159 21.64 -14.41 -8.48
CA ALA A 159 21.53 -12.95 -8.56
C ALA A 159 21.37 -12.34 -7.15
N LEU A 160 20.55 -12.98 -6.32
CA LEU A 160 20.37 -12.59 -4.92
C LEU A 160 21.67 -12.76 -4.12
N ARG A 161 22.33 -13.92 -4.24
CA ARG A 161 23.57 -14.22 -3.53
C ARG A 161 24.69 -13.24 -3.86
N ASN A 162 24.84 -12.85 -5.13
CA ASN A 162 25.89 -11.91 -5.53
C ASN A 162 25.60 -10.49 -5.05
N GLY A 163 24.34 -10.04 -5.06
CA GLY A 163 23.94 -8.77 -4.48
C GLY A 163 24.11 -8.75 -2.96
N PHE A 164 23.75 -9.83 -2.28
CA PHE A 164 23.88 -9.96 -0.84
C PHE A 164 25.33 -10.03 -0.37
N ASN A 165 26.20 -10.82 -1.02
CA ASN A 165 27.60 -10.96 -0.59
C ASN A 165 28.47 -9.72 -0.84
N ALA A 166 28.03 -8.76 -1.66
CA ALA A 166 28.78 -7.53 -1.94
C ALA A 166 28.66 -6.48 -0.82
N GLU A 167 27.64 -6.56 0.03
CA GLU A 167 27.32 -5.55 1.05
C GLU A 167 27.28 -6.08 2.48
N ILE A 168 26.98 -7.37 2.66
CA ILE A 168 27.08 -8.01 3.96
C ILE A 168 28.50 -8.57 4.04
N GLY A 169 29.43 -7.84 4.65
CA GLY A 169 30.65 -8.48 5.16
C GLY A 169 30.24 -9.75 5.92
N GLU A 170 31.03 -10.84 5.79
CA GLU A 170 30.65 -12.17 6.26
C GLU A 170 29.89 -12.11 7.59
N LEU A 171 28.61 -12.53 7.58
CA LEU A 171 27.86 -12.69 8.82
C LEU A 171 28.60 -13.75 9.63
N PRO A 172 29.15 -13.43 10.81
CA PRO A 172 29.79 -14.44 11.63
C PRO A 172 28.74 -15.51 11.92
N ALA A 173 29.09 -16.77 11.65
CA ALA A 173 28.24 -17.89 12.00
C ALA A 173 27.86 -17.74 13.48
N SER A 174 26.56 -17.65 13.76
CA SER A 174 26.09 -17.72 15.14
C SER A 174 26.50 -19.09 15.67
N LEU A 175 27.40 -19.13 16.66
CA LEU A 175 27.60 -20.34 17.45
C LEU A 175 26.27 -20.63 18.14
N PHE A 176 25.55 -21.63 17.63
CA PHE A 176 24.54 -22.35 18.39
C PHE A 176 25.23 -23.29 19.39
#